data_AF-A0A9E4EIQ1-F1
#
_entry.id   AF-A0A9E4EIQ1-F1
#
_cell.length_a   1.000
_cell.length_b   1.000
_cell.length_c   1.000
_cell.angle_alpha   90.00
_cell.angle_beta   90.00
_cell.angle_gamma   90.00
#
_symmetry.space_group_name_H-M   'P 1'
#
loop_
_entity.id
_entity.type
_entity.pdbx_description
1 polymer ?
#
loop_
_entity_poly.entity_id
_entity_poly.type
_entity_poly.pdbx_seq_one_letter_code
_entity_poly.pdbx_strand_id
1 'polypeptide(L)' 'MTLEDAETGDRRLVDTGSQAFREAIASEAEARTQTLARDLRGIGVDLVTIDAAQSVVDPLLRFFRMRQKRNRR' A
#
# COMPACT_ATOMS: atom_id res chain seq x y z
N MET A 1 7.65 -19.11 10.52
CA MET A 1 7.21 -19.57 9.19
C MET A 1 8.41 -19.58 8.25
N THR A 2 8.58 -20.63 7.45
CA THR A 2 9.59 -20.64 6.39
C THR A 2 8.99 -19.98 5.16
N LEU A 3 9.66 -18.93 4.65
CA LEU A 3 9.33 -18.29 3.39
C LEU A 3 10.24 -18.86 2.30
N GLU A 4 9.66 -19.18 1.16
CA GLU A 4 10.36 -19.62 -0.04
C GLU A 4 10.16 -18.55 -1.11
N ASP A 5 11.27 -18.09 -1.70
CA ASP A 5 11.25 -17.20 -2.85
C ASP A 5 10.80 -17.98 -4.09
N ALA A 6 9.72 -17.51 -4.72
CA ALA A 6 9.13 -18.17 -5.89
C ALA A 6 9.98 -18.06 -7.16
N GLU A 7 10.92 -17.10 -7.24
CA GLU A 7 11.78 -16.90 -8.40
C GLU A 7 13.08 -17.70 -8.29
N THR A 8 13.63 -17.84 -7.07
CA THR A 8 14.95 -18.45 -6.85
C THR A 8 14.91 -19.81 -6.14
N GLY A 9 13.83 -20.10 -5.40
CA GLY A 9 13.73 -21.27 -4.51
C GLY A 9 14.44 -21.10 -3.16
N ASP A 10 15.03 -19.93 -2.88
CA ASP A 10 15.71 -19.66 -1.63
C ASP A 10 14.76 -19.67 -0.45
N ARG A 11 15.18 -20.33 0.64
CA ARG A 11 14.37 -20.46 1.86
C ARG A 11 14.92 -19.65 3.01
N ARG A 12 14.05 -18.91 3.68
CA ARG A 12 14.38 -18.11 4.87
C ARG A 12 13.41 -18.42 6.00
N LEU A 13 13.95 -18.65 7.19
CA LEU A 13 13.13 -18.79 8.39
C LEU A 13 12.78 -17.40 8.93
N VAL A 14 11.50 -17.10 9.04
CA VAL A 14 11.01 -15.81 9.52
C VAL A 14 10.05 -16.02 10.70
N ASP A 15 10.32 -15.35 11.81
CA ASP A 15 9.41 -15.31 12.95
C ASP A 15 8.34 -14.24 12.75
N THR A 16 7.24 -14.63 12.11
CA THR A 16 6.07 -13.78 11.87
C THR A 16 5.22 -13.55 13.13
N GLY A 17 5.50 -14.26 14.23
CA GLY A 17 4.80 -14.11 15.51
C GLY A 17 5.44 -13.05 16.41
N SER A 18 6.73 -12.76 16.21
CA SER A 18 7.45 -11.73 16.95
C SER A 18 6.81 -10.35 16.82
N GLN A 19 6.60 -9.67 17.95
CA GLN A 19 6.11 -8.30 17.98
C GLN A 19 7.05 -7.34 17.25
N ALA A 20 8.36 -7.44 17.51
CA ALA A 20 9.36 -6.58 16.87
C ALA A 20 9.37 -6.76 15.34
N PHE A 21 9.18 -8.00 14.87
CA PHE A 21 9.06 -8.27 13.43
C PHE A 21 7.82 -7.62 12.82
N ARG A 22 6.66 -7.75 13.48
CA ARG A 22 5.40 -7.14 13.01
C ARG A 22 5.49 -5.62 12.97
N GLU A 23 6.08 -5.00 13.98
CA GLU A 23 6.29 -3.55 14.04
C GLU A 23 7.22 -3.05 12.93
N ALA A 24 8.34 -3.76 12.71
CA ALA A 24 9.29 -3.42 11.65
C ALA A 24 8.63 -3.47 10.26
N ILE A 25 7.91 -4.55 9.95
CA ILE A 25 7.21 -4.71 8.67
C ILE A 25 6.10 -3.67 8.49
N ALA A 26 5.34 -3.36 9.54
CA ALA A 26 4.30 -2.34 9.47
C ALA A 26 4.88 -0.95 9.17
N SER A 27 5.97 -0.59 9.85
CA SER A 27 6.69 0.68 9.63
C SER A 27 7.25 0.78 8.21
N GLU A 28 7.88 -0.29 7.71
CA GLU A 28 8.41 -0.34 6.35
C GLU A 28 7.31 -0.23 5.28
N ALA A 29 6.19 -0.94 5.47
CA ALA A 29 5.04 -0.87 4.58
C ALA A 29 4.41 0.54 4.54
N GLU A 30 4.31 1.20 5.71
CA GLU A 30 3.84 2.57 5.79
C GLU A 30 4.79 3.54 5.07
N ALA A 31 6.10 3.45 5.34
CA ALA A 31 7.11 4.29 4.70
C ALA A 31 7.12 4.14 3.16
N ARG A 32 6.97 2.90 2.68
CA ARG A 32 6.83 2.59 1.25
C ARG A 32 5.59 3.23 0.65
N THR A 33 4.45 3.11 1.34
CA THR A 33 3.17 3.68 0.89
C THR A 33 3.22 5.21 0.83
N GLN A 34 3.81 5.86 1.84
CA GLN A 34 3.98 7.31 1.88
C GLN A 34 4.91 7.80 0.76
N THR A 35 6.01 7.07 0.50
CA THR A 35 6.94 7.40 -0.59
C THR A 35 6.25 7.31 -1.94
N LEU A 36 5.56 6.21 -2.23
CA LEU A 36 4.78 6.06 -3.45
C LEU A 36 3.75 7.19 -3.64
N ALA A 37 3.02 7.54 -2.58
CA ALA A 37 2.02 8.61 -2.64
C ALA A 37 2.65 9.99 -2.92
N ARG A 38 3.84 10.27 -2.39
CA ARG A 38 4.59 11.51 -2.67
C ARG A 38 5.05 11.55 -4.12
N ASP A 39 5.65 10.46 -4.61
CA ASP A 39 6.23 10.40 -5.95
C ASP A 39 5.15 10.56 -7.03
N LEU A 40 4.05 9.83 -6.90
CA LEU A 40 2.91 9.93 -7.82
C LEU A 40 2.28 11.33 -7.81
N ARG A 41 2.16 11.95 -6.63
CA ARG A 41 1.67 13.33 -6.53
C ARG A 41 2.59 14.32 -7.23
N GLY A 42 3.91 14.12 -7.14
CA GLY A 42 4.92 14.95 -7.80
C GLY A 42 4.79 14.97 -9.33
N ILE A 43 4.33 13.87 -9.93
CA ILE A 43 4.11 13.74 -11.37
C ILE A 43 2.64 13.94 -11.79
N GLY A 44 1.76 14.37 -10.88
CA GLY A 44 0.36 14.64 -11.16
C GLY A 44 -0.52 13.39 -11.33
N VAL A 45 -0.06 12.22 -10.87
CA VAL A 45 -0.84 10.98 -10.88
C VAL A 45 -1.64 10.89 -9.58
N ASP A 46 -2.95 10.72 -9.70
CA ASP A 46 -3.82 10.49 -8.54
C ASP A 46 -3.70 9.03 -8.06
N LEU A 47 -3.61 8.83 -6.74
CA LEU A 47 -3.54 7.51 -6.09
C LEU A 47 -4.82 7.23 -5.30
N VAL A 48 -5.38 6.02 -5.45
CA VAL A 48 -6.47 5.50 -4.61
C VAL A 48 -6.00 4.22 -3.92
N THR A 49 -6.11 4.18 -2.59
CA THR A 49 -5.80 2.99 -1.79
C THR A 49 -7.11 2.27 -1.49
N ILE A 50 -7.11 0.95 -1.69
CA ILE A 50 -8.26 0.08 -1.43
C ILE A 50 -7.83 -0.94 -0.39
N ASP A 51 -8.57 -1.01 0.70
CA ASP A 51 -8.47 -2.11 1.66
C ASP A 51 -9.35 -3.26 1.17
N ALA A 52 -8.75 -4.41 0.90
CA ALA A 52 -9.45 -5.60 0.42
C ALA A 52 -10.38 -6.23 1.47
N ALA A 53 -10.22 -5.88 2.76
CA ALA A 53 -11.12 -6.29 3.83
C ALA A 53 -12.36 -5.37 3.96
N GLN A 54 -12.40 -4.27 3.21
CA GLN A 54 -13.47 -3.27 3.25
C GLN A 54 -14.18 -3.17 1.90
N SER A 55 -15.30 -2.44 1.86
CA SER A 55 -15.98 -2.14 0.60
C SER A 55 -15.11 -1.25 -0.30
N VAL A 56 -14.93 -1.67 -1.55
CA VAL A 56 -14.20 -0.91 -2.58
C VAL A 56 -14.98 0.31 -3.08
N VAL A 57 -16.29 0.37 -2.81
CA VAL A 57 -17.19 1.38 -3.37
C VAL A 57 -16.87 2.77 -2.83
N ASP A 58 -16.71 2.93 -1.53
CA ASP A 58 -16.51 4.24 -0.89
C ASP A 58 -15.20 4.92 -1.32
N PRO A 59 -14.04 4.22 -1.34
CA PRO A 59 -12.79 4.80 -1.85
C PRO A 59 -12.90 5.28 -3.30
N LEU A 60 -13.56 4.52 -4.17
CA LEU A 60 -13.75 4.87 -5.58
C LEU A 60 -14.69 6.07 -5.76
N LEU A 61 -15.81 6.11 -5.04
CA LEU A 61 -16.72 7.26 -5.08
C LEU A 61 -16.03 8.55 -4.63
N ARG A 62 -15.23 8.49 -3.55
CA ARG A 62 -14.44 9.64 -3.08
C ARG A 62 -13.44 10.08 -4.13
N PHE A 63 -12.73 9.15 -4.77
CA PHE A 63 -11.78 9.43 -5.84
C PHE A 63 -12.42 10.17 -7.01
N PHE A 64 -13.53 9.66 -7.55
CA PHE A 64 -14.22 10.30 -8.66
C PHE A 64 -14.74 11.70 -8.31
N ARG A 65 -15.27 11.90 -7.09
CA ARG A 65 -15.70 13.23 -6.61
C ARG A 65 -14.54 14.21 -6.52
N MET A 66 -13.38 13.78 -6.03
CA MET A 66 -12.18 14.63 -5.97
C MET A 66 -11.72 15.03 -7.38
N ARG A 67 -11.69 14.07 -8.31
CA ARG A 67 -11.30 14.31 -9.71
C ARG A 67 -12.26 15.25 -10.42
N GLN A 68 -13.56 15.07 -10.23
CA GLN A 68 -14.59 15.95 -10.81
C GLN A 68 -14.44 17.41 -10.32
N LYS A 69 -14.12 17.63 -9.04
CA LYS A 69 -13.87 18.98 -8.50
C LYS A 69 -12.65 19.65 -9.13
N ARG A 70 -11.63 18.87 -9.48
CA ARG A 70 -10.40 19.37 -10.10
C ARG A 70 -10.62 19.79 -11.56
N ASN A 71 -11.41 19.04 -12.31
CA ASN A 71 -11.75 19.33 -13.72
C ASN A 71 -12.72 20.51 -13.91
N ARG A 72 -13.36 20.98 -12.82
CA ARG A 72 -14.27 22.14 -12.85
C ARG A 72 -13.57 23.47 -12.58
N ARG A 73 -12.27 23.45 -12.30
CA ARG A 73 -11.40 24.62 -12.16
C ARG A 73 -10.59 24.79 -13.43
#